data_AF-A0A7J4FY27-F1
#
_entry.id   AF-A0A7J4FY27-F1
#
_cell.length_a   1.000
_cell.length_b   1.000
_cell.length_c   1.000
_cell.angle_alpha   90.00
_cell.angle_beta   90.00
_cell.angle_gamma   90.00
#
_symmetry.space_group_name_H-M   'P 1'
#
loop_
_entity.id
_entity.type
_entity.pdbx_description
1 polymer ?
#
loop_
_entity_poly.entity_id
_entity_poly.type
_entity_poly.pdbx_seq_one_letter_code
_entity_poly.pdbx_strand_id
1 'polypeptide(L)'
;MRSFSLHLLSLIYTRDEEGLANFLADVKNVNKLRIRALRLGGWRYLSPIERGIIYTVVRSLTRIRSSLLLNTLVKIFMKILPYLLTRFERRFMENLDALKESLDRALDEVRDLYLHRLRSNIDYLLTQAWKYTVAEYTGAWIQ
;
A
#
# COMPACT_ATOMS: atom_id res chain seq x y z
N MET A 1 1.96 -20.79 1.74
CA MET A 1 3.16 -20.02 1.33
C MET A 1 2.73 -18.88 0.42
N ARG A 2 2.83 -17.61 0.83
CA ARG A 2 2.67 -16.50 -0.13
C ARG A 2 3.76 -16.65 -1.19
N SER A 3 3.41 -16.57 -2.48
CA SER A 3 4.41 -16.65 -3.54
C SER A 3 5.44 -15.53 -3.34
N PHE A 4 6.73 -15.83 -3.50
CA PHE A 4 7.83 -14.85 -3.35
C PHE A 4 7.54 -13.55 -4.13
N SER A 5 6.96 -13.68 -5.33
CA SER A 5 6.58 -12.54 -6.16
C SER A 5 5.49 -11.69 -5.51
N LEU A 6 4.45 -12.28 -4.93
CA LEU A 6 3.38 -11.53 -4.25
C LEU A 6 3.89 -10.77 -3.01
N HIS A 7 4.79 -11.39 -2.24
CA HIS A 7 5.39 -10.73 -1.08
C HIS A 7 6.36 -9.61 -1.50
N LEU A 8 7.14 -9.82 -2.57
CA LEU A 8 7.99 -8.77 -3.12
C LEU A 8 7.16 -7.61 -3.68
N LEU A 9 6.04 -7.90 -4.34
CA LEU A 9 5.10 -6.88 -4.83
C LEU A 9 4.51 -6.08 -3.68
N SER A 10 4.09 -6.73 -2.58
CA SER A 10 3.57 -6.01 -1.42
C SER A 10 4.64 -5.10 -0.82
N LEU A 11 5.89 -5.57 -0.68
CA LEU A 11 6.99 -4.75 -0.16
C LEU A 11 7.30 -3.55 -1.07
N ILE A 12 7.24 -3.74 -2.38
CA ILE A 12 7.43 -2.65 -3.36
C ILE A 12 6.29 -1.65 -3.29
N TYR A 13 5.06 -2.13 -3.16
CA TYR A 13 3.86 -1.30 -3.08
C TYR A 13 3.84 -0.45 -1.82
N THR A 14 4.10 -1.06 -0.66
CA THR A 14 4.01 -0.38 0.63
C THR A 14 5.24 0.46 0.96
N ARG A 15 6.36 0.26 0.24
CA ARG A 15 7.69 0.83 0.57
C ARG A 15 8.07 0.62 2.04
N ASP A 16 7.64 -0.49 2.61
CA ASP A 16 7.82 -0.83 4.02
C ASP A 16 9.26 -1.32 4.26
N GLU A 17 10.10 -0.43 4.81
CA GLU A 17 11.50 -0.75 5.14
C GLU A 17 11.60 -1.82 6.24
N GLU A 18 10.67 -1.84 7.20
CA GLU A 18 10.65 -2.82 8.29
C GLU A 18 10.23 -4.20 7.78
N GLY A 19 9.21 -4.25 6.92
CA GLY A 19 8.83 -5.45 6.18
C GLY A 19 9.98 -5.98 5.32
N LEU A 20 10.73 -5.09 4.66
CA LEU A 20 11.88 -5.47 3.85
C LEU A 20 13.03 -6.01 4.72
N ALA A 21 13.30 -5.39 5.88
CA ALA A 21 14.26 -5.89 6.85
C ALA A 21 13.90 -7.30 7.32
N ASN A 22 12.64 -7.53 7.71
CA ASN A 22 12.17 -8.86 8.12
C ASN A 22 12.31 -9.90 7.01
N PHE A 23 12.04 -9.51 5.76
CA PHE A 23 12.20 -10.37 4.60
C PHE A 23 13.68 -10.73 4.32
N LEU A 24 14.56 -9.75 4.40
CA LEU A 24 16.00 -9.88 4.15
C LEU A 24 16.74 -10.61 5.27
N ALA A 25 16.15 -10.75 6.46
CA ALA A 25 16.76 -11.49 7.57
C ALA A 25 17.05 -12.97 7.21
N ASP A 26 16.28 -13.53 6.27
CA ASP A 26 16.54 -14.85 5.68
C ASP A 26 17.42 -14.72 4.42
N VAL A 27 18.61 -15.33 4.47
CA VAL A 27 19.59 -15.30 3.37
C VAL A 27 19.05 -15.96 2.10
N LYS A 28 18.10 -16.91 2.20
CA LYS A 28 17.44 -17.48 1.03
C LYS A 28 16.69 -16.40 0.23
N ASN A 29 16.07 -15.45 0.92
CA ASN A 29 15.36 -14.35 0.28
C ASN A 29 16.32 -13.34 -0.33
N VAL A 30 17.44 -13.04 0.34
CA VAL A 30 18.54 -12.24 -0.23
C VAL A 30 19.03 -12.85 -1.53
N ASN A 31 19.27 -14.16 -1.57
CA ASN A 31 19.74 -14.85 -2.78
C ASN A 31 18.68 -14.83 -3.89
N LYS A 32 17.39 -15.02 -3.57
CA LYS A 32 16.31 -14.90 -4.56
C LYS A 32 16.24 -13.50 -5.16
N LEU A 33 16.37 -12.45 -4.35
CA LEU A 33 16.40 -11.07 -4.84
C LEU A 33 17.64 -10.79 -5.68
N ARG A 34 18.81 -11.28 -5.28
CA ARG A 34 20.03 -11.22 -6.09
C ARG A 34 19.82 -11.85 -7.47
N ILE A 35 19.31 -13.07 -7.54
CA ILE A 35 19.05 -13.77 -8.81
C ILE A 35 18.07 -12.97 -9.67
N ARG A 36 17.01 -12.42 -9.06
CA ARG A 36 16.03 -11.60 -9.75
C ARG A 36 16.63 -10.31 -10.28
N ALA A 37 17.43 -9.61 -9.47
CA ALA A 37 18.14 -8.40 -9.86
C ALA A 37 19.10 -8.64 -11.03
N LEU A 38 19.77 -9.80 -11.06
CA LEU A 38 20.60 -10.20 -12.19
C LEU A 38 19.77 -10.42 -13.45
N ARG A 39 18.64 -11.13 -13.35
CA ARG A 39 17.76 -11.43 -14.49
C ARG A 39 17.09 -10.19 -15.09
N LEU A 40 16.70 -9.23 -14.25
CA LEU A 40 15.96 -8.04 -14.67
C LEU A 40 16.87 -6.82 -14.90
N GLY A 41 18.19 -7.01 -14.83
CA GLY A 41 19.17 -5.93 -15.05
C GLY A 41 19.29 -4.93 -13.90
N GLY A 42 18.59 -5.12 -12.78
CA GLY A 42 18.73 -4.31 -11.57
C GLY A 42 20.15 -4.32 -10.99
N TRP A 43 20.91 -5.39 -11.23
CA TRP A 43 22.28 -5.55 -10.71
C TRP A 43 23.25 -4.45 -11.17
N ARG A 44 23.02 -3.88 -12.36
CA ARG A 44 23.91 -2.85 -12.94
C ARG A 44 23.95 -1.55 -12.11
N TYR A 45 22.90 -1.29 -11.33
CA TYR A 45 22.76 -0.08 -10.51
C TYR A 45 23.48 -0.16 -9.16
N LEU A 46 24.01 -1.33 -8.80
CA LEU A 46 24.80 -1.49 -7.58
C LEU A 46 26.27 -1.22 -7.84
N SER A 47 26.93 -0.55 -6.91
CA SER A 47 28.39 -0.39 -6.89
C SER A 47 29.10 -1.73 -6.64
N PRO A 48 30.40 -1.86 -7.00
CA PRO A 48 31.17 -3.07 -6.72
C PRO A 48 31.13 -3.50 -5.24
N ILE A 49 31.16 -2.53 -4.32
CA ILE A 49 31.12 -2.78 -2.87
C ILE A 49 29.78 -3.38 -2.47
N GLU A 50 28.66 -2.79 -2.91
CA GLU A 50 27.31 -3.28 -2.58
C GLU A 50 27.07 -4.69 -3.13
N ARG A 51 27.55 -4.97 -4.34
CA ARG A 51 27.54 -6.32 -4.91
C ARG A 51 28.35 -7.28 -4.03
N GLY A 52 29.56 -6.86 -3.63
CA GLY A 52 30.44 -7.62 -2.73
C GLY A 52 29.76 -7.98 -1.42
N ILE A 53 29.08 -7.02 -0.78
CA ILE A 53 28.30 -7.24 0.45
C ILE A 53 27.26 -8.34 0.23
N ILE A 54 26.43 -8.23 -0.82
CA ILE A 54 25.40 -9.23 -1.11
C ILE A 54 26.03 -10.61 -1.36
N TYR A 55 27.10 -10.68 -2.16
CA TYR A 55 27.79 -11.94 -2.45
C TYR A 55 28.31 -12.62 -1.18
N THR A 56 28.96 -11.86 -0.30
CA THR A 56 29.49 -12.36 0.97
C THR A 56 28.36 -12.83 1.87
N VAL A 57 27.27 -12.08 1.98
CA VAL A 57 26.08 -12.47 2.76
C VAL A 57 25.51 -13.79 2.26
N VAL A 58 25.27 -13.91 0.95
CA VAL A 58 24.67 -15.11 0.35
C VAL A 58 25.57 -16.34 0.48
N ARG A 59 26.89 -16.15 0.41
CA ARG A 59 27.86 -17.25 0.44
C ARG A 59 28.19 -17.71 1.86
N SER A 60 28.27 -16.78 2.81
CA SER A 60 28.88 -17.03 4.11
C SER A 60 27.88 -17.13 5.26
N LEU A 61 26.64 -16.66 5.08
CA LEU A 61 25.65 -16.62 6.15
C LEU A 61 24.48 -17.56 5.88
N THR A 62 24.00 -18.22 6.94
CA THR A 62 22.73 -18.96 6.93
C THR A 62 21.56 -18.06 7.33
N ARG A 63 21.80 -17.09 8.23
CA ARG A 63 20.82 -16.10 8.69
C ARG A 63 21.52 -14.79 9.06
N ILE A 64 20.88 -13.66 8.82
CA ILE A 64 21.40 -12.34 9.22
C ILE A 64 20.85 -11.99 10.60
N ARG A 65 21.74 -11.78 11.57
CA ARG A 65 21.40 -11.33 12.94
C ARG A 65 21.88 -9.91 13.25
N SER A 66 22.78 -9.37 12.43
CA SER A 66 23.31 -8.02 12.60
C SER A 66 22.32 -6.99 12.05
N SER A 67 21.87 -6.09 12.92
CA SER A 67 21.01 -4.96 12.55
C SER A 67 21.70 -4.01 11.57
N LEU A 68 23.00 -3.74 11.76
CA LEU A 68 23.78 -2.89 10.86
C LEU A 68 23.85 -3.48 9.45
N LEU A 69 24.13 -4.78 9.34
CA LEU A 69 24.17 -5.48 8.06
C LEU A 69 22.80 -5.50 7.40
N LEU A 70 21.75 -5.73 8.18
CA LEU A 70 20.37 -5.73 7.68
C LEU A 70 19.99 -4.36 7.13
N ASN A 71 20.24 -3.28 7.88
CA ASN A 71 19.99 -1.91 7.43
C ASN A 71 20.79 -1.56 6.18
N THR A 72 22.02 -2.06 6.07
CA THR A 72 22.83 -1.91 4.86
C THR A 72 22.19 -2.61 3.66
N LEU A 73 21.75 -3.87 3.84
CA LEU A 73 21.07 -4.62 2.79
C LEU A 73 19.75 -3.97 2.39
N VAL A 74 18.96 -3.47 3.34
CA VAL A 74 17.72 -2.71 3.06
C VAL A 74 18.03 -1.53 2.15
N LYS A 75 19.02 -0.69 2.50
CA LYS A 75 19.42 0.44 1.66
C LYS A 75 19.84 0.01 0.25
N ILE A 76 20.60 -1.08 0.14
CA ILE A 76 21.03 -1.62 -1.15
C ILE A 76 19.83 -2.09 -1.98
N PHE A 77 18.93 -2.88 -1.40
CA PHE A 77 17.77 -3.42 -2.11
C PHE A 77 16.75 -2.34 -2.45
N MET A 78 16.60 -1.30 -1.62
CA MET A 78 15.76 -0.13 -1.94
C MET A 78 16.22 0.58 -3.21
N LYS A 79 17.53 0.68 -3.48
CA LYS A 79 18.05 1.27 -4.73
C LYS A 79 17.63 0.48 -5.98
N ILE A 80 17.57 -0.86 -5.87
CA ILE A 80 17.27 -1.71 -7.02
C ILE A 80 15.81 -2.14 -7.11
N LEU A 81 15.03 -1.91 -6.06
CA LEU A 81 13.61 -2.28 -5.94
C LEU A 81 12.77 -1.90 -7.17
N PRO A 82 12.88 -0.68 -7.74
CA PRO A 82 12.12 -0.28 -8.94
C PRO A 82 12.40 -1.15 -10.18
N TYR A 83 13.57 -1.80 -10.21
CA TYR A 83 14.04 -2.64 -11.31
C TYR A 83 13.83 -4.14 -11.04
N LEU A 84 13.20 -4.51 -9.91
CA LEU A 84 12.86 -5.89 -9.59
C LEU A 84 11.47 -6.32 -10.10
N LEU A 85 10.71 -5.38 -10.66
CA LEU A 85 9.42 -5.67 -11.29
C LEU A 85 9.60 -6.11 -12.73
N THR A 86 8.99 -7.24 -13.07
CA THR A 86 8.76 -7.60 -14.47
C THR A 86 7.74 -6.67 -15.11
N ARG A 87 7.64 -6.69 -16.45
CA ARG A 87 6.63 -5.91 -17.20
C ARG A 87 5.20 -6.25 -16.77
N PHE A 88 4.91 -7.53 -16.53
CA PHE A 88 3.60 -7.98 -16.07
C PHE A 88 3.27 -7.45 -14.67
N GLU A 89 4.23 -7.58 -13.75
CA GLU A 89 4.08 -7.09 -12.37
C GLU A 89 3.90 -5.57 -12.29
N ARG A 90 4.62 -4.82 -13.12
CA ARG A 90 4.42 -3.36 -13.21
C ARG A 90 3.00 -3.02 -13.66
N ARG A 91 2.52 -3.69 -14.71
CA ARG A 91 1.15 -3.50 -15.22
C ARG A 91 0.09 -3.92 -14.20
N PHE A 92 0.35 -4.98 -13.44
CA PHE A 92 -0.52 -5.42 -12.35
C PHE A 92 -0.63 -4.35 -11.25
N MET A 93 0.48 -3.71 -10.89
CA MET A 93 0.51 -2.62 -9.91
C MET A 93 -0.24 -1.38 -10.41
N GLU A 94 -0.02 -0.97 -11.65
CA GLU A 94 -0.75 0.14 -12.30
C GLU A 94 -2.26 -0.11 -12.30
N ASN A 95 -2.68 -1.34 -12.61
CA ASN A 95 -4.10 -1.73 -12.57
C ASN A 95 -4.68 -1.73 -11.15
N LEU A 96 -3.90 -2.15 -10.15
CA LEU A 96 -4.32 -2.10 -8.76
C LEU A 96 -4.53 -0.67 -8.27
N ASP A 97 -3.64 0.25 -8.64
CA ASP A 97 -3.79 1.66 -8.28
C ASP A 97 -5.03 2.29 -8.94
N ALA A 98 -5.27 2.01 -10.23
CA ALA A 98 -6.47 2.46 -10.92
C ALA A 98 -7.75 1.89 -10.29
N LEU A 99 -7.72 0.63 -9.83
CA LEU A 99 -8.84 0.01 -9.14
C LEU A 99 -9.08 0.63 -7.76
N LYS A 100 -8.01 0.92 -7.02
CA LYS A 100 -8.09 1.63 -5.74
C LYS A 100 -8.68 3.02 -5.90
N GLU A 101 -8.22 3.79 -6.87
CA GLU A 101 -8.76 5.13 -7.17
C GLU A 101 -10.24 5.08 -7.58
N SER A 102 -10.64 4.03 -8.33
CA SER A 102 -12.04 3.83 -8.69
C SER A 102 -12.90 3.46 -7.48
N LEU A 103 -12.36 2.66 -6.54
CA LEU A 103 -13.03 2.32 -5.30
C LEU A 103 -13.18 3.53 -4.37
N ASP A 104 -12.13 4.34 -4.23
CA ASP A 104 -12.12 5.55 -3.42
C ASP A 104 -13.17 6.56 -3.95
N ARG A 105 -13.24 6.74 -5.27
CA ARG A 105 -14.29 7.57 -5.91
C ARG A 105 -15.70 7.04 -5.65
N ALA A 106 -15.92 5.74 -5.79
CA ALA A 106 -17.23 5.14 -5.51
C ALA A 106 -17.63 5.30 -4.04
N LEU A 107 -16.68 5.22 -3.10
CA LEU A 107 -16.91 5.48 -1.68
C LEU A 107 -17.27 6.94 -1.42
N ASP A 108 -16.59 7.88 -2.06
CA ASP A 108 -16.91 9.31 -1.95
C ASP A 108 -18.31 9.61 -2.50
N GLU A 109 -18.70 9.06 -3.65
CA GLU A 109 -20.04 9.21 -4.21
C GLU A 109 -21.13 8.68 -3.27
N VAL A 110 -20.93 7.50 -2.69
CA VAL A 110 -21.86 6.90 -1.71
C VAL A 110 -21.94 7.77 -0.45
N ARG A 111 -20.81 8.30 0.02
CA ARG A 111 -20.77 9.21 1.18
C ARG A 111 -21.57 10.48 0.89
N ASP A 112 -21.37 11.08 -0.27
CA ASP A 112 -22.03 12.33 -0.66
C ASP A 112 -23.54 12.13 -0.83
N LEU A 113 -23.97 11.01 -1.43
CA LEU A 113 -25.37 10.60 -1.50
C LEU A 113 -26.00 10.44 -0.11
N TYR A 114 -25.29 9.79 0.81
CA TYR A 114 -25.78 9.59 2.17
C TYR A 114 -25.90 10.91 2.95
N LEU A 115 -24.89 11.79 2.85
CA LEU A 115 -24.90 13.13 3.46
C LEU A 115 -26.03 14.00 2.89
N HIS A 116 -26.23 13.98 1.58
CA HIS A 116 -27.33 14.70 0.94
C HIS A 116 -28.70 14.24 1.45
N ARG A 117 -28.90 12.92 1.56
CA ARG A 117 -30.15 12.34 2.07
C ARG A 117 -30.39 12.69 3.54
N LEU A 118 -29.36 12.65 4.37
CA LEU A 118 -29.43 13.07 5.78
C LEU A 118 -29.85 14.54 5.90
N ARG A 119 -29.24 15.43 5.11
CA ARG A 119 -29.58 16.85 5.11
C ARG A 119 -31.05 17.08 4.72
N SER A 120 -31.51 16.43 3.65
CA SER A 120 -32.91 16.51 3.23
C SER A 120 -33.88 16.02 4.33
N ASN A 121 -33.52 14.97 5.06
CA ASN A 121 -34.33 14.48 6.17
C ASN A 121 -34.35 15.45 7.35
N ILE A 122 -33.22 16.07 7.68
CA ILE A 122 -33.13 17.09 8.74
C ILE A 122 -34.00 18.29 8.36
N ASP A 123 -33.88 18.81 7.13
CA ASP A 123 -34.67 19.95 6.65
C ASP A 123 -36.17 19.63 6.68
N TYR A 124 -36.57 18.41 6.31
CA TYR A 124 -37.95 17.94 6.42
C TYR A 124 -38.43 17.94 7.88
N LEU A 125 -37.67 17.35 8.79
CA LEU A 125 -38.03 17.29 10.21
C LEU A 125 -38.11 18.67 10.84
N LEU A 126 -37.19 19.58 10.51
CA LEU A 126 -37.22 20.98 10.95
C LEU A 126 -38.46 21.70 10.43
N THR A 127 -38.82 21.49 9.17
CA THR A 127 -40.03 22.07 8.57
C THR A 127 -41.29 21.57 9.25
N GLN A 128 -41.38 20.27 9.54
CA GLN A 128 -42.52 19.71 10.27
C GLN A 128 -42.59 20.24 11.70
N ALA A 129 -41.46 20.25 12.42
CA ALA A 129 -41.39 20.80 13.77
C ALA A 129 -41.86 22.27 13.80
N TRP A 130 -41.41 23.10 12.86
CA TRP A 130 -41.87 24.48 12.72
C TRP A 130 -43.38 24.58 12.50
N LYS A 131 -43.95 23.78 11.58
CA LYS A 131 -45.40 23.76 11.35
C LYS A 131 -46.18 23.39 12.61
N TYR A 132 -45.72 22.38 13.36
CA TYR A 132 -46.32 21.99 14.63
C TYR A 132 -46.26 23.13 15.65
N THR A 133 -45.09 23.75 15.83
CA THR A 133 -44.94 24.89 16.76
C THR A 133 -45.86 26.05 16.38
N VAL A 134 -45.95 26.40 15.09
CA VAL A 134 -46.85 27.47 14.64
C VAL A 134 -48.32 27.12 14.86
N ALA A 135 -48.73 25.88 14.58
CA ALA A 135 -50.10 25.41 14.83
C ALA A 135 -50.47 25.47 16.32
N GLU A 136 -49.55 25.06 17.19
CA GLU A 136 -49.71 25.10 18.65
C GLU A 136 -49.83 26.55 19.16
N TYR A 137 -48.99 27.48 18.68
CA TYR A 137 -49.02 28.88 19.08
C TYR A 137 -50.21 29.68 18.53
N THR A 138 -50.75 29.30 17.37
CA THR A 138 -51.87 29.99 16.72
C THR A 138 -53.24 29.40 17.04
N GLY A 139 -53.30 28.28 17.78
CA GLY A 139 -54.55 27.57 18.11
C GLY A 139 -55.23 26.89 16.92
N ALA A 140 -54.59 26.89 15.74
CA ALA A 140 -55.09 26.28 14.53
C ALA A 140 -54.69 24.80 14.48
N TRP A 141 -55.40 23.95 15.21
CA TRP A 141 -55.28 22.50 15.03
C TRP A 141 -55.87 22.15 13.66
N ILE A 142 -55.01 21.71 12.74
CA ILE A 142 -55.40 21.23 11.41
C ILE A 142 -56.25 19.96 11.63
N GLN A 143 -57.55 20.05 11.35
CA GLN A 143 -58.46 18.89 11.23
C GLN A 143 -58.17 18.11 9.94
#